data_AF-A0A8T5IAT4-F1
#
_entry.id   AF-A0A8T5IAT4-F1
#
_cell.length_a   1.000
_cell.length_b   1.000
_cell.length_c   1.000
_cell.angle_alpha   90.00
_cell.angle_beta   90.00
_cell.angle_gamma   90.00
#
_symmetry.space_group_name_H-M   'P 1'
#
loop_
_entity.id
_entity.type
_entity.pdbx_description
1 polymer ?
#
loop_
_entity_poly.entity_id
_entity_poly.type
_entity_poly.pdbx_seq_one_letter_code
_entity_poly.pdbx_strand_id
1 'polypeptide(L)'
;MMGLKEIKIILGSWDLGRILSHKKTEKGVVNLNWIVRTTKGKYILRELGKSKKLKELKFELKYLDYLKRKKFPYKIPSPIKNRKRESFIKKGGSIFWVYEFIEGRDIKRFGYPELKECAKMMAIYHQIIENSGIDNKTSYSDFAREEILEEIKSFQKEIGNSPKDEKEKIFL
;
A
#
# COMPACT_ATOMS: atom_id res chain seq x y z
N MET A 1 -0.61 17.97 16.80
CA MET A 1 -1.11 17.68 15.44
C MET A 1 -0.43 18.65 14.49
N MET A 2 0.16 18.22 13.36
CA MET A 2 0.82 19.16 12.43
C MET A 2 -0.18 20.22 11.98
N GLY A 3 0.17 21.50 12.16
CA GLY A 3 -0.67 22.62 11.78
C GLY A 3 -0.57 22.97 10.29
N LEU A 4 -1.47 23.83 9.81
CA LEU A 4 -1.49 24.27 8.40
C LEU A 4 -0.17 24.87 7.92
N LYS A 5 0.52 25.66 8.78
CA LYS A 5 1.82 26.27 8.45
C LYS A 5 2.87 25.20 8.16
N GLU A 6 2.94 24.18 9.02
CA GLU A 6 3.90 23.08 8.90
C GLU A 6 3.62 22.24 7.64
N ILE A 7 2.35 21.91 7.37
CA ILE A 7 1.97 21.19 6.15
C ILE A 7 2.33 21.96 4.89
N LYS A 8 2.11 23.28 4.85
CA LYS A 8 2.54 24.13 3.73
C LYS A 8 4.06 24.09 3.55
N ILE A 9 4.81 24.17 4.64
CA ILE A 9 6.27 24.13 4.65
C ILE A 9 6.83 22.78 4.16
N ILE A 10 6.16 21.66 4.47
CA ILE A 10 6.54 20.33 4.01
C ILE A 10 6.18 20.17 2.53
N LEU A 11 4.91 20.40 2.19
CA LEU A 11 4.38 20.17 0.85
C LEU A 11 4.88 21.16 -0.21
N GLY A 12 5.43 22.30 0.19
CA GLY A 12 6.11 23.24 -0.73
C GLY A 12 7.26 22.59 -1.52
N SER A 13 7.77 21.46 -1.06
CA SER A 13 8.78 20.67 -1.78
C SER A 13 8.25 20.00 -3.05
N TRP A 14 6.92 19.84 -3.18
CA TRP A 14 6.27 19.22 -4.34
C TRP A 14 5.48 20.26 -5.15
N ASP A 15 5.22 19.94 -6.41
CA ASP A 15 4.38 20.77 -7.29
C ASP A 15 2.91 20.34 -7.28
N LEU A 16 2.26 20.48 -6.14
CA LEU A 16 0.88 20.02 -5.92
C LEU A 16 -0.15 21.16 -6.06
N GLY A 17 0.25 22.39 -6.37
CA GLY A 17 -0.64 23.55 -6.39
C GLY A 17 -1.02 24.04 -4.99
N ARG A 18 -2.07 24.87 -4.90
CA ARG A 18 -2.48 25.51 -3.64
C ARG A 18 -3.24 24.50 -2.77
N ILE A 19 -2.84 24.37 -1.51
CA ILE A 19 -3.52 23.52 -0.52
C ILE A 19 -4.90 24.13 -0.20
N LEU A 20 -5.94 23.33 -0.38
CA LEU A 20 -7.33 23.67 -0.08
C LEU A 20 -7.73 23.17 1.31
N SER A 21 -7.36 21.93 1.64
CA SER A 21 -7.62 21.34 2.97
C SER A 21 -6.64 20.21 3.28
N HIS A 22 -6.53 19.88 4.56
CA HIS A 22 -5.78 18.71 5.04
C HIS A 22 -6.51 18.08 6.22
N LYS A 23 -6.54 16.74 6.28
CA LYS A 23 -7.11 15.98 7.39
C LYS A 23 -6.16 14.84 7.76
N LYS A 24 -5.84 14.70 9.04
CA LYS A 24 -5.10 13.54 9.54
C LYS A 24 -5.98 12.29 9.45
N THR A 25 -5.43 11.16 9.01
CA THR A 25 -6.16 9.89 8.98
C THR A 25 -6.37 9.35 10.40
N GLU A 26 -7.56 8.85 10.69
CA GLU A 26 -7.94 8.35 12.02
C GLU A 26 -7.35 6.96 12.33
N LYS A 27 -7.03 6.17 11.29
CA LYS A 27 -6.52 4.79 11.41
C LYS A 27 -5.02 4.73 11.07
N GLY A 28 -4.21 4.24 12.00
CA GLY A 28 -2.77 3.99 11.81
C GLY A 28 -1.93 4.27 13.07
N VAL A 29 -1.47 3.21 13.74
CA VAL A 29 -0.71 3.31 15.00
C VAL A 29 0.76 3.69 14.77
N VAL A 30 1.33 3.32 13.61
CA VAL A 30 2.79 3.39 13.36
C VAL A 30 3.20 4.50 12.38
N ASN A 31 2.37 4.80 11.36
CA ASN A 31 2.66 5.86 10.37
C ASN A 31 1.58 6.93 10.42
N LEU A 32 1.98 8.20 10.43
CA LEU A 32 1.04 9.32 10.38
C LEU A 32 0.76 9.67 8.92
N ASN A 33 -0.51 9.65 8.52
CA ASN A 33 -0.92 10.06 7.17
C ASN A 33 -1.86 11.26 7.24
N TRP A 34 -1.77 12.12 6.24
CA TRP A 34 -2.70 13.22 6.00
C TRP A 34 -3.25 13.12 4.60
N ILE A 35 -4.58 13.19 4.48
CA ILE A 35 -5.27 13.43 3.23
C ILE A 35 -5.17 14.92 2.95
N VAL A 36 -4.62 15.30 1.80
CA VAL A 36 -4.44 16.70 1.41
C VAL A 36 -5.14 16.95 0.09
N ARG A 37 -6.05 17.92 0.07
CA ARG A 37 -6.70 18.41 -1.15
C ARG A 37 -5.99 19.67 -1.60
N THR A 38 -5.68 19.75 -2.88
CA THR A 38 -5.09 20.92 -3.51
C THR A 38 -5.85 21.29 -4.79
N THR A 39 -5.43 22.37 -5.44
CA THR A 39 -5.96 22.76 -6.75
C THR A 39 -5.56 21.81 -7.88
N LYS A 40 -4.56 20.93 -7.70
CA LYS A 40 -4.11 19.97 -8.72
C LYS A 40 -4.61 18.54 -8.46
N GLY A 41 -5.13 18.24 -7.27
CA GLY A 41 -5.62 16.91 -6.96
C GLY A 41 -5.74 16.61 -5.47
N LYS A 42 -5.86 15.32 -5.16
CA LYS A 42 -5.97 14.79 -3.80
C LYS A 42 -4.81 13.83 -3.56
N TYR A 43 -4.13 14.00 -2.44
CA TYR A 43 -2.87 13.31 -2.14
C TYR A 43 -2.88 12.75 -0.73
N ILE A 44 -2.00 11.79 -0.50
CA ILE A 44 -1.58 11.38 0.84
C ILE A 44 -0.18 11.91 1.10
N LEU A 45 -0.03 12.69 2.18
CA LEU A 45 1.26 12.94 2.81
C LEU A 45 1.47 11.90 3.90
N ARG A 46 2.54 11.11 3.79
CA ARG A 46 2.93 10.14 4.80
C ARG A 46 4.19 10.61 5.52
N GLU A 47 4.12 10.62 6.85
CA GLU A 47 5.26 10.78 7.74
C GLU A 47 5.66 9.42 8.32
N LEU A 48 6.96 9.13 8.25
CA LEU A 48 7.58 7.99 8.91
C LEU A 48 8.27 8.51 10.16
N GLY A 49 7.88 7.94 11.31
CA GLY A 49 8.42 8.31 12.62
C GLY A 49 9.91 8.00 12.75
N LYS A 50 10.55 8.63 13.75
CA LYS A 50 12.01 8.62 13.98
C LYS A 50 12.63 7.22 14.12
N SER A 51 11.86 6.23 14.58
CA SER A 51 12.32 4.85 14.79
C SER A 51 12.39 4.02 13.50
N LYS A 52 11.69 4.44 12.44
CA LYS A 52 11.66 3.70 11.17
C LYS A 52 12.92 3.97 10.36
N LYS A 53 13.67 2.92 10.06
CA LYS A 53 14.98 3.04 9.40
C LYS A 53 14.75 3.45 7.94
N LEU A 54 15.45 4.49 7.48
CA LEU A 54 15.48 4.93 6.06
C LEU A 54 15.66 3.76 5.06
N LYS A 55 16.33 2.69 5.49
CA LYS A 55 16.48 1.43 4.75
C LYS A 55 15.13 0.79 4.39
N GLU A 56 14.18 0.74 5.31
CA GLU A 56 12.84 0.18 5.08
C GLU A 56 12.06 1.01 4.07
N LEU A 57 12.10 2.35 4.18
CA LEU A 57 11.48 3.20 3.17
C LEU A 57 12.10 2.99 1.79
N LYS A 58 13.44 2.96 1.70
CA LYS A 58 14.12 2.71 0.43
C LYS A 58 13.71 1.38 -0.19
N PHE A 59 13.55 0.34 0.63
CA PHE A 59 13.01 -0.93 0.20
C PHE A 59 11.56 -0.80 -0.29
N GLU A 60 10.67 -0.19 0.51
CA GLU A 60 9.25 0.04 0.16
C GLU A 60 9.12 0.77 -1.18
N LEU A 61 9.88 1.84 -1.39
CA LEU A 61 9.87 2.61 -2.63
C LEU A 61 10.40 1.80 -3.82
N LYS A 62 11.45 0.98 -3.63
CA LYS A 62 11.99 0.09 -4.68
C LYS A 62 10.96 -0.99 -5.05
N TYR A 63 10.27 -1.53 -4.06
CA TYR A 63 9.21 -2.53 -4.24
C TYR A 63 8.01 -1.95 -5.01
N LEU A 64 7.52 -0.78 -4.62
CA LEU A 64 6.42 -0.10 -5.33
C LEU A 64 6.79 0.25 -6.78
N ASP A 65 8.02 0.69 -7.01
CA ASP A 65 8.55 0.97 -8.34
C ASP A 65 8.68 -0.30 -9.19
N TYR A 66 9.05 -1.44 -8.60
CA TYR A 66 9.06 -2.73 -9.29
C TYR A 66 7.66 -3.14 -9.75
N LEU A 67 6.66 -3.11 -8.87
CA LEU A 67 5.27 -3.42 -9.22
C LEU A 67 4.77 -2.54 -10.37
N LYS A 68 5.09 -1.24 -10.32
CA LYS A 68 4.76 -0.30 -11.38
C LYS A 68 5.41 -0.68 -12.71
N ARG A 69 6.71 -0.99 -12.73
CA ARG A 69 7.43 -1.42 -13.96
C ARG A 69 6.88 -2.73 -14.52
N LYS A 70 6.45 -3.66 -13.66
CA LYS A 70 5.82 -4.91 -14.06
C LYS A 70 4.34 -4.75 -14.44
N LYS A 71 3.83 -3.52 -14.51
CA LYS A 71 2.46 -3.19 -14.91
C LYS A 71 1.42 -3.92 -14.05
N PHE A 72 1.65 -3.98 -12.74
CA PHE A 72 0.67 -4.52 -11.80
C PHE A 72 -0.69 -3.80 -12.01
N PRO A 73 -1.79 -4.54 -12.22
CA PRO A 73 -3.02 -3.95 -12.77
C PRO A 73 -3.85 -3.17 -11.73
N TYR A 74 -3.49 -3.25 -10.45
CA TYR A 74 -4.20 -2.56 -9.38
C TYR A 74 -3.48 -1.26 -8.99
N LYS A 75 -4.25 -0.30 -8.46
CA LYS A 75 -3.70 0.96 -7.96
C LYS A 75 -2.82 0.70 -6.74
N ILE A 76 -1.62 1.27 -6.76
CA ILE A 76 -0.63 1.19 -5.68
C ILE A 76 -0.14 2.60 -5.33
N PRO A 77 0.32 2.84 -4.09
CA PRO A 77 0.88 4.12 -3.71
C PRO A 77 2.19 4.37 -4.47
N SER A 78 2.14 5.09 -5.59
CA SER A 78 3.32 5.48 -6.36
C SER A 78 3.87 6.82 -5.83
N PRO A 79 5.14 6.91 -5.40
CA PRO A 79 5.70 8.15 -4.91
C PRO A 79 5.71 9.23 -5.99
N ILE A 80 5.22 10.42 -5.66
CA ILE A 80 5.34 11.62 -6.49
C ILE A 80 6.71 12.24 -6.21
N LYS A 81 7.46 12.47 -7.29
CA LYS A 81 8.76 13.13 -7.21
C LYS A 81 8.61 14.58 -6.80
N ASN A 82 9.44 15.02 -5.87
CA ASN A 82 9.51 16.42 -5.45
C ASN A 82 10.17 17.27 -6.55
N ARG A 83 10.27 18.59 -6.34
CA ARG A 83 10.92 19.53 -7.29
C ARG A 83 12.40 19.21 -7.55
N LYS A 84 13.05 18.44 -6.69
CA LYS A 84 14.43 17.94 -6.82
C LYS A 84 14.52 16.53 -7.40
N ARG A 85 13.42 15.98 -7.92
CA ARG A 85 13.30 14.61 -8.47
C ARG A 85 13.53 13.48 -7.45
N GLU A 86 13.40 13.78 -6.16
CA GLU A 86 13.49 12.81 -5.06
C GLU A 86 12.11 12.28 -4.67
N SER A 87 12.03 11.03 -4.19
CA SER A 87 10.75 10.41 -3.79
C SER A 87 10.29 10.78 -2.37
N PHE A 88 11.15 11.38 -1.56
CA PHE A 88 10.88 11.75 -0.17
C PHE A 88 11.77 12.93 0.23
N ILE A 89 11.45 13.58 1.35
CA ILE A 89 12.30 14.58 2.00
C ILE A 89 12.54 14.21 3.46
N LYS A 90 13.59 14.77 4.06
CA LYS A 90 13.82 14.74 5.51
C LYS A 90 13.53 16.12 6.09
N LYS A 91 12.74 16.19 7.16
CA LYS A 91 12.44 17.45 7.84
C LYS A 91 12.09 17.19 9.31
N GLY A 92 12.63 17.99 10.23
CA GLY A 92 12.33 17.86 11.67
C GLY A 92 12.68 16.49 12.29
N GLY A 93 13.63 15.75 11.70
CA GLY A 93 13.97 14.38 12.11
C GLY A 93 13.02 13.29 11.60
N SER A 94 11.96 13.64 10.87
CA SER A 94 11.05 12.71 10.22
C SER A 94 11.31 12.63 8.71
N ILE A 95 10.84 11.54 8.09
CA ILE A 95 10.87 11.38 6.63
C ILE A 95 9.45 11.52 6.08
N PHE A 96 9.29 12.33 5.04
CA PHE A 96 8.01 12.61 4.40
C PHE A 96 8.03 12.21 2.93
N TRP A 97 6.96 11.58 2.47
CA TRP A 97 6.74 11.34 1.05
C TRP A 97 5.27 11.48 0.69
N VAL A 98 5.00 11.70 -0.59
CA VAL A 98 3.67 12.00 -1.12
C VAL A 98 3.33 11.03 -2.24
N TYR A 99 2.08 10.60 -2.29
CA TYR A 99 1.51 9.86 -3.41
C TYR A 99 0.06 10.31 -3.66
N GLU A 100 -0.50 9.96 -4.82
CA GLU A 100 -1.91 10.26 -5.14
C GLU A 100 -2.87 9.53 -4.20
N PHE A 101 -3.95 10.19 -3.80
CA PHE A 101 -4.99 9.53 -3.04
C PHE A 101 -5.66 8.47 -3.91
N ILE A 102 -5.68 7.21 -3.44
CA ILE A 102 -6.37 6.13 -4.11
C ILE A 102 -7.82 6.13 -3.62
N GLU A 103 -8.75 6.45 -4.52
CA GLU A 103 -10.18 6.41 -4.22
C GLU A 103 -10.64 4.97 -3.96
N GLY A 104 -11.57 4.82 -3.02
CA GLY A 104 -12.06 3.53 -2.58
C GLY A 104 -13.01 3.67 -1.40
N ARG A 105 -13.55 2.54 -0.92
CA ARG A 105 -14.45 2.45 0.22
C ARG A 105 -14.02 1.33 1.15
N ASP A 106 -14.20 1.52 2.45
CA ASP A 106 -14.00 0.48 3.45
C ASP A 106 -15.09 -0.59 3.29
N ILE A 107 -14.72 -1.81 2.90
CA ILE A 107 -15.63 -2.95 2.83
C ILE A 107 -15.61 -3.66 4.20
N LYS A 108 -16.72 -3.60 4.93
CA LYS A 108 -16.84 -4.22 6.27
C LYS A 108 -17.10 -5.72 6.22
N ARG A 109 -17.82 -6.18 5.20
CA ARG A 109 -18.13 -7.60 4.96
C ARG A 109 -17.90 -7.87 3.49
N PHE A 110 -17.03 -8.83 3.20
CA PHE A 110 -16.73 -9.25 1.84
C PHE A 110 -17.87 -10.12 1.32
N GLY A 111 -18.37 -9.80 0.12
CA GLY A 111 -19.20 -10.69 -0.67
C GLY A 111 -18.34 -11.51 -1.63
N TYR A 112 -18.97 -12.45 -2.33
CA TYR A 112 -18.29 -13.27 -3.33
C TYR A 112 -17.55 -12.47 -4.40
N PRO A 113 -18.12 -11.39 -5.00
CA PRO A 113 -17.41 -10.59 -5.99
C PRO A 113 -16.12 -9.96 -5.46
N GLU A 114 -16.15 -9.43 -4.23
CA GLU A 114 -14.97 -8.83 -3.60
C GLU A 114 -13.91 -9.89 -3.30
N LEU A 115 -14.29 -11.06 -2.78
CA LEU A 115 -13.36 -12.17 -2.53
C LEU A 115 -12.68 -12.65 -3.82
N LYS A 116 -13.46 -12.82 -4.88
CA LYS A 116 -12.97 -13.23 -6.20
C LYS A 116 -11.93 -12.24 -6.74
N GLU A 117 -12.21 -10.94 -6.63
CA GLU A 117 -11.28 -9.92 -7.10
C GLU A 117 -10.01 -9.84 -6.22
N CYS A 118 -10.14 -10.00 -4.90
CA CYS A 118 -8.99 -10.12 -4.00
C CYS A 118 -8.12 -11.34 -4.33
N ALA A 119 -8.73 -12.51 -4.56
CA ALA A 119 -8.00 -13.73 -4.93
C ALA A 119 -7.24 -13.56 -6.25
N LYS A 120 -7.90 -12.97 -7.26
CA LYS A 120 -7.27 -12.62 -8.53
C LYS A 120 -6.09 -11.65 -8.36
N MET A 121 -6.28 -10.59 -7.55
CA MET A 121 -5.24 -9.63 -7.25
C MET A 121 -4.02 -10.28 -6.59
N MET A 122 -4.25 -11.13 -5.59
CA MET A 122 -3.20 -11.85 -4.86
C MET A 122 -2.44 -12.83 -5.77
N ALA A 123 -3.14 -13.55 -6.64
CA ALA A 123 -2.51 -14.47 -7.60
C ALA A 123 -1.57 -13.72 -8.57
N ILE A 124 -2.05 -12.63 -9.16
CA ILE A 124 -1.24 -11.77 -10.04
C ILE A 124 -0.05 -11.18 -9.28
N TYR A 125 -0.28 -10.70 -8.06
CA TYR A 125 0.76 -10.14 -7.21
C TYR A 125 1.87 -11.16 -6.92
N HIS A 126 1.52 -12.39 -6.51
CA HIS A 126 2.50 -13.44 -6.21
C HIS A 126 3.35 -13.81 -7.44
N GLN A 127 2.74 -13.97 -8.62
CA GLN A 127 3.47 -14.26 -9.85
C GLN A 127 4.49 -13.16 -10.22
N ILE A 128 4.13 -11.90 -9.98
CA ILE A 128 5.01 -10.76 -10.20
C ILE A 128 6.18 -10.76 -9.21
N ILE A 129 5.92 -11.04 -7.92
CA ILE A 129 6.95 -10.97 -6.87
C ILE A 129 7.90 -12.16 -6.87
N GLU A 130 7.43 -13.35 -7.24
CA GLU A 130 8.26 -14.55 -7.35
C GLU A 130 9.52 -14.31 -8.21
N ASN A 131 9.38 -13.55 -9.30
CA ASN A 131 10.46 -13.24 -10.25
C ASN A 131 11.17 -11.90 -9.97
N SER A 132 11.06 -11.37 -8.75
CA SER A 132 11.56 -10.03 -8.43
C SER A 132 12.97 -10.00 -7.84
N GLY A 133 13.38 -11.06 -7.15
CA GLY A 133 14.60 -11.07 -6.33
C GLY A 133 14.58 -10.00 -5.23
N ILE A 134 13.40 -9.45 -4.90
CA ILE A 134 13.22 -8.43 -3.87
C ILE A 134 13.17 -9.13 -2.52
N ASP A 135 14.17 -8.86 -1.69
CA ASP A 135 14.27 -9.36 -0.32
C ASP A 135 14.57 -8.19 0.62
N ASN A 136 13.72 -8.02 1.65
CA ASN A 136 13.93 -7.01 2.69
C ASN A 136 14.97 -7.45 3.72
N LYS A 137 15.43 -8.71 3.66
CA LYS A 137 16.33 -9.38 4.61
C LYS A 137 15.80 -9.31 6.04
N THR A 138 14.49 -9.16 6.19
CA THR A 138 13.81 -9.14 7.47
C THR A 138 13.08 -10.46 7.61
N SER A 139 13.58 -11.33 8.50
CA SER A 139 12.86 -12.54 8.88
C SER A 139 11.73 -12.15 9.81
N TYR A 140 10.49 -12.41 9.40
CA TYR A 140 9.34 -12.44 10.31
C TYR A 140 9.12 -13.90 10.67
N SER A 141 9.42 -14.28 11.92
CA SER A 141 9.31 -15.66 12.39
C SER A 141 7.87 -16.08 12.70
N ASP A 142 6.92 -15.15 12.84
CA ASP A 142 5.75 -15.39 13.70
C ASP A 142 4.38 -15.34 13.01
N PHE A 143 4.31 -15.42 11.68
CA PHE A 143 3.01 -15.37 10.98
C PHE A 143 2.33 -16.73 10.83
N ALA A 144 2.41 -17.59 11.86
CA ALA A 144 1.79 -18.93 11.87
C ALA A 144 1.96 -19.66 10.52
N ARG A 145 3.15 -19.54 9.93
CA ARG A 145 3.37 -19.85 8.49
C ARG A 145 2.98 -21.29 8.19
N GLU A 146 3.31 -22.19 9.09
CA GLU A 146 3.01 -23.61 8.96
C GLU A 146 1.50 -23.86 9.00
N GLU A 147 0.80 -23.31 9.99
CA GLU A 147 -0.67 -23.40 10.13
C GLU A 147 -1.39 -22.85 8.90
N ILE A 148 -0.99 -21.67 8.40
CA ILE A 148 -1.58 -21.07 7.18
C ILE A 148 -1.29 -21.94 5.95
N LEU A 149 -0.10 -22.51 5.84
CA LEU A 149 0.25 -23.40 4.72
C LEU A 149 -0.54 -24.71 4.77
N GLU A 150 -0.82 -25.24 5.97
CA GLU A 150 -1.68 -26.41 6.15
C GLU A 150 -3.14 -26.10 5.78
N GLU A 151 -3.66 -24.95 6.21
CA GLU A 151 -5.01 -24.47 5.88
C GLU A 151 -5.16 -24.26 4.36
N ILE A 152 -4.18 -23.66 3.68
CA ILE A 152 -4.20 -23.52 2.22
C ILE A 152 -4.22 -24.91 1.53
N LYS A 153 -3.46 -25.88 2.05
CA LYS A 153 -3.42 -27.24 1.48
C LYS A 153 -4.75 -27.98 1.67
N SER A 154 -5.49 -27.75 2.75
CA SER A 154 -6.81 -28.37 2.92
C SER A 154 -7.80 -27.85 1.87
N PHE A 155 -7.82 -26.53 1.63
CA PHE A 155 -8.65 -25.93 0.58
C PHE A 155 -8.28 -26.38 -0.83
N GLN A 156 -7.00 -26.62 -1.12
CA GLN A 156 -6.57 -27.15 -2.44
C GLN A 156 -7.16 -28.54 -2.72
N LYS A 157 -7.28 -29.39 -1.70
CA LYS A 157 -7.91 -30.73 -1.84
C LYS A 157 -9.40 -30.61 -2.14
N GLU A 158 -10.09 -29.65 -1.53
CA GLU A 158 -11.53 -29.40 -1.76
C GLU A 158 -11.79 -28.83 -3.15
N ILE A 159 -10.94 -27.92 -3.64
CA ILE A 159 -11.05 -27.33 -4.98
C ILE A 159 -10.76 -28.37 -6.08
N GLY A 160 -9.79 -29.26 -5.86
CA GLY A 160 -9.45 -30.33 -6.81
C GLY A 160 -10.54 -31.40 -6.97
N ASN A 161 -11.37 -31.58 -5.94
CA ASN A 161 -12.45 -32.57 -5.89
C ASN A 161 -13.83 -31.99 -6.22
N SER A 162 -13.96 -30.67 -6.42
CA SER A 162 -15.25 -30.03 -6.74
C SER A 162 -15.64 -30.29 -8.21
N PRO A 163 -16.86 -30.78 -8.49
CA PRO A 163 -17.38 -30.90 -9.85
C PRO A 163 -17.29 -29.55 -10.58
N LYS A 164 -16.90 -29.56 -11.86
CA LYS A 164 -16.69 -28.33 -12.66
C LYS A 164 -17.91 -27.38 -12.66
N ASP A 165 -19.10 -27.91 -12.41
CA ASP A 165 -20.38 -27.19 -12.48
C ASP A 165 -20.88 -26.63 -11.14
N GLU A 166 -20.23 -26.95 -10.00
CA GLU A 166 -20.63 -26.45 -8.66
C GLU A 166 -19.81 -25.25 -8.15
N LYS A 167 -19.08 -24.56 -9.03
CA LYS A 167 -18.26 -23.38 -8.68
C LYS A 167 -19.07 -22.19 -8.13
N GLU A 168 -20.40 -22.23 -8.20
CA GLU A 168 -21.28 -21.19 -7.66
C GLU A 168 -21.72 -21.42 -6.20
N LYS A 169 -21.60 -22.63 -5.64
CA LYS A 169 -22.18 -22.95 -4.31
C LYS A 169 -21.23 -22.91 -3.13
N ILE A 170 -19.91 -22.83 -3.34
CA ILE A 170 -18.92 -22.95 -2.26
C ILE A 170 -18.86 -21.68 -1.36
N PHE A 171 -19.55 -20.59 -1.72
CA PHE A 171 -19.45 -19.32 -1.00
C PHE A 171 -20.79 -18.61 -0.75
N LEU A 172 -21.90 -19.35 -0.68
CA LEU A 172 -23.17 -18.85 -0.14
C LEU A 172 -23.20 -18.89 1.38
#